data_AF-K1THX6-F1
#
_entry.id   AF-K1THX6-F1
#
_cell.length_a   1.000
_cell.length_b   1.000
_cell.length_c   1.000
_cell.angle_alpha   90.00
_cell.angle_beta   90.00
_cell.angle_gamma   90.00
#
_symmetry.space_group_name_H-M   'P 1'
#
loop_
_entity.id
_entity.type
_entity.pdbx_description
1 polymer ?
#
loop_
_entity_poly.entity_id
_entity_poly.type
_entity_poly.pdbx_seq_one_letter_code
_entity_poly.pdbx_strand_id
1 'polypeptide(L)'
;MAAVMIGGMVPPIAIALSTTFFKSRWTEEERKNGPVNYIMGLSFITEGAIPYAAADPIRVIPACMVGAGVAGGLSMAFNCTLMAPHGGIFVFAVVGNWPMYLVSLAVGAVV
;
A
#
# COMPACT_ATOMS: atom_id res chain seq x y z
N MET A 1 -10.74 7.42 -9.40
CA MET A 1 -9.89 6.22 -9.53
C MET A 1 -8.58 6.31 -8.76
N ALA A 2 -7.87 7.46 -8.74
CA ALA A 2 -6.59 7.60 -8.02
C ALA A 2 -6.63 7.15 -6.55
N ALA A 3 -7.66 7.56 -5.80
CA ALA A 3 -7.85 7.16 -4.41
C ALA A 3 -8.03 5.64 -4.21
N VAL A 4 -8.71 4.98 -5.15
CA VAL A 4 -8.92 3.52 -5.12
C VAL A 4 -7.60 2.81 -5.40
N MET A 5 -6.86 3.27 -6.41
CA MET A 5 -5.57 2.67 -6.76
C MET A 5 -4.59 2.81 -5.60
N ILE A 6 -4.40 4.02 -5.07
CA ILE A 6 -3.45 4.24 -4.00
C ILE A 6 -3.83 3.49 -2.72
N GLY A 7 -5.13 3.41 -2.41
CA GLY A 7 -5.63 2.68 -1.27
C GLY A 7 -5.31 1.19 -1.33
N GLY A 8 -5.42 0.55 -2.50
CA GLY A 8 -5.03 -0.87 -2.66
C GLY A 8 -3.52 -1.09 -2.77
N MET A 9 -2.74 -0.09 -3.17
CA MET A 9 -1.27 -0.19 -3.15
C MET A 9 -0.71 -0.22 -1.72
N VAL A 10 -1.37 0.42 -0.76
CA VAL A 10 -0.86 0.59 0.61
C VAL A 10 -0.69 -0.71 1.40
N PRO A 11 -1.70 -1.61 1.53
CA PRO A 11 -1.61 -2.77 2.41
C PRO A 11 -0.35 -3.64 2.22
N PRO A 12 -0.02 -4.11 1.01
CA PRO A 12 1.23 -4.84 0.79
C PRO A 12 2.49 -4.01 1.08
N ILE A 13 2.53 -2.71 0.74
CA ILE A 13 3.71 -1.86 1.01
C ILE A 13 3.88 -1.67 2.53
N ALA A 14 2.80 -1.40 3.26
CA ALA A 14 2.81 -1.24 4.71
C ALA A 14 3.33 -2.51 5.40
N ILE A 15 2.91 -3.70 4.94
CA ILE A 15 3.42 -4.98 5.43
C ILE A 15 4.90 -5.16 5.08
N ALA A 16 5.31 -4.83 3.86
CA ALA A 16 6.71 -4.91 3.44
C ALA A 16 7.63 -4.01 4.28
N LEU A 17 7.18 -2.77 4.55
CA LEU A 17 7.87 -1.84 5.45
C LEU A 17 7.91 -2.38 6.88
N SER A 18 6.77 -2.86 7.39
CA SER A 18 6.67 -3.39 8.75
C SER A 18 7.57 -4.62 8.96
N THR A 19 7.63 -5.54 8.00
CA THR A 19 8.51 -6.72 8.05
C THR A 19 9.99 -6.35 7.95
N THR A 20 10.33 -5.26 7.25
CA THR A 20 11.70 -4.76 7.10
C THR A 20 12.21 -4.06 8.37
N PHE A 21 11.41 -3.17 8.95
CA PHE A 21 11.80 -2.32 10.09
C PHE A 21 11.46 -2.93 11.45
N PHE A 22 10.34 -3.64 11.57
CA PHE A 22 9.84 -4.21 12.84
C PHE A 22 9.93 -5.74 12.85
N LYS A 23 11.15 -6.25 12.58
CA LYS A 23 11.46 -7.69 12.49
C LYS A 23 11.03 -8.55 13.69
N SER A 24 10.85 -7.96 14.87
CA SER A 24 10.40 -8.68 16.08
C SER A 24 8.91 -9.00 16.10
N ARG A 25 8.11 -8.37 15.24
CA ARG A 25 6.65 -8.55 15.18
C ARG A 25 6.22 -9.67 14.23
N TRP A 26 7.16 -10.23 13.46
CA TRP A 26 6.89 -11.13 12.35
C TRP A 26 7.71 -12.41 12.46
N THR A 27 7.14 -13.51 11.98
CA THR A 27 7.83 -14.81 11.90
C THR A 27 8.97 -14.78 10.88
N GLU A 28 9.87 -15.76 10.94
CA GLU A 28 10.97 -15.86 9.96
C GLU A 28 10.44 -16.06 8.52
N GLU A 29 9.36 -16.81 8.36
CA GLU A 29 8.73 -17.05 7.06
C GLU A 29 8.10 -15.77 6.49
N GLU A 30 7.34 -15.05 7.30
CA GLU A 30 6.77 -13.75 6.93
C GLU A 30 7.85 -12.73 6.56
N ARG A 31 8.97 -12.71 7.28
CA ARG A 31 10.08 -11.81 6.97
C ARG A 31 10.80 -12.17 5.67
N LYS A 32 10.85 -13.46 5.33
CA LYS A 32 11.43 -13.94 4.07
C LYS A 32 10.55 -13.57 2.87
N ASN A 33 9.23 -13.62 3.05
CA ASN A 33 8.25 -13.28 2.02
C ASN A 33 7.93 -11.77 1.96
N GLY A 34 8.18 -11.02 3.03
CA GLY A 34 7.89 -9.59 3.17
C GLY A 34 8.43 -8.70 2.04
N PRO A 35 9.67 -8.88 1.55
CA PRO A 35 10.21 -8.07 0.46
C PRO A 35 9.43 -8.18 -0.87
N VAL A 36 8.76 -9.31 -1.13
CA VAL A 36 7.95 -9.49 -2.34
C VAL A 36 6.77 -8.51 -2.35
N ASN A 37 6.26 -8.16 -1.16
CA ASN A 37 5.14 -7.25 -1.03
C ASN A 37 5.47 -5.80 -1.45
N TYR A 38 6.75 -5.39 -1.52
CA TYR A 38 7.10 -4.10 -2.14
C TYR A 38 6.70 -4.06 -3.61
N ILE A 39 7.06 -5.11 -4.36
CA ILE A 39 6.77 -5.19 -5.80
C ILE A 39 5.27 -5.37 -6.02
N MET A 40 4.63 -6.23 -5.22
CA MET A 40 3.19 -6.44 -5.31
C MET A 40 2.41 -5.15 -5.06
N GLY A 41 2.75 -4.43 -3.99
CA GLY A 41 2.09 -3.17 -3.68
C GLY A 41 2.33 -2.06 -4.68
N LEU A 42 3.57 -1.91 -5.17
CA LEU A 42 3.86 -0.97 -6.26
C LEU A 42 3.13 -1.34 -7.55
N SER A 43 2.77 -2.62 -7.75
CA SER A 43 2.03 -3.09 -8.92
C SER A 43 0.51 -3.08 -8.74
N PHE A 44 0.00 -2.56 -7.61
CA PHE A 44 -1.43 -2.62 -7.26
C PHE A 44 -1.97 -4.05 -7.12
N ILE A 45 -1.14 -4.96 -6.60
CA ILE A 45 -1.48 -6.35 -6.28
C ILE A 45 -1.61 -6.45 -4.76
N THR A 46 -2.85 -6.51 -4.28
CA THR A 46 -3.17 -6.45 -2.82
C THR A 46 -3.12 -7.85 -2.17
N GLU A 47 -3.09 -8.91 -2.98
CA GLU A 47 -3.10 -10.31 -2.56
C GLU A 47 -1.92 -10.67 -1.66
N GLY A 48 -0.80 -9.94 -1.78
CA GLY A 48 0.37 -10.10 -0.92
C GLY A 48 0.09 -9.82 0.56
N ALA A 49 -1.00 -9.11 0.88
CA ALA A 49 -1.43 -8.83 2.23
C ALA A 49 -2.30 -9.94 2.85
N ILE A 50 -2.96 -10.77 2.04
CA ILE A 50 -3.88 -11.82 2.49
C ILE A 50 -3.25 -12.77 3.51
N PRO A 51 -2.06 -13.36 3.28
CA PRO A 51 -1.49 -14.31 4.25
C PRO A 51 -1.19 -13.66 5.61
N TYR A 52 -0.78 -12.39 5.63
CA TYR A 52 -0.50 -11.66 6.87
C TYR A 52 -1.78 -11.27 7.61
N ALA A 53 -2.81 -10.86 6.86
CA ALA A 53 -4.13 -10.58 7.43
C ALA A 53 -4.80 -11.85 7.98
N ALA A 54 -4.55 -13.01 7.38
CA ALA A 54 -5.02 -14.30 7.90
C ALA A 54 -4.26 -14.71 9.18
N ALA A 55 -2.96 -14.41 9.28
CA ALA A 55 -2.13 -14.75 10.43
C ALA A 55 -2.40 -13.86 11.67
N ASP A 56 -2.51 -12.53 11.50
CA ASP A 56 -2.82 -11.58 12.58
C ASP A 56 -3.91 -10.56 12.14
N PRO A 57 -5.18 -10.99 12.04
CA PRO A 57 -6.26 -10.16 11.51
C PRO A 57 -6.53 -8.92 12.35
N ILE A 58 -6.38 -9.02 13.68
CA ILE A 58 -6.70 -7.94 14.61
C ILE A 58 -5.74 -6.77 14.45
N ARG A 59 -4.46 -7.03 14.13
CA ARG A 59 -3.48 -5.96 13.93
C ARG A 59 -3.36 -5.54 12.48
N VAL A 60 -3.35 -6.48 11.55
CA VAL A 60 -3.06 -6.20 10.13
C VAL A 60 -4.23 -5.53 9.45
N ILE A 61 -5.46 -6.01 9.63
CA ILE A 61 -6.62 -5.44 8.91
C ILE A 61 -6.86 -3.97 9.30
N PRO A 62 -6.93 -3.60 10.60
CA PRO A 62 -7.14 -2.20 10.96
C PRO A 62 -5.99 -1.29 10.53
N ALA A 63 -4.73 -1.74 10.65
CA ALA A 63 -3.58 -0.96 10.19
C ALA A 63 -3.66 -0.68 8.68
N CYS A 64 -3.93 -1.73 7.88
CA CYS A 64 -4.11 -1.59 6.43
C CYS A 64 -5.29 -0.69 6.08
N MET A 65 -6.42 -0.77 6.80
CA MET A 65 -7.59 0.08 6.58
C MET A 65 -7.28 1.55 6.84
N VAL A 66 -6.58 1.86 7.94
CA VAL A 66 -6.23 3.23 8.30
C VAL A 66 -5.22 3.79 7.29
N GLY A 67 -4.14 3.05 7.00
CA GLY A 67 -3.15 3.47 6.00
C GLY A 67 -3.75 3.71 4.62
N ALA A 68 -4.57 2.77 4.14
CA ALA A 68 -5.27 2.90 2.85
C ALA A 68 -6.26 4.07 2.84
N GLY A 69 -7.00 4.26 3.94
CA GLY A 69 -7.91 5.39 4.11
C GLY A 69 -7.18 6.74 4.08
N VAL A 70 -6.02 6.84 4.74
CA VAL A 70 -5.18 8.04 4.74
C VAL A 70 -4.65 8.32 3.33
N ALA A 71 -4.08 7.33 2.63
CA ALA A 71 -3.60 7.53 1.27
C ALA A 71 -4.72 7.95 0.31
N GLY A 72 -5.88 7.29 0.40
CA GLY A 72 -7.06 7.64 -0.40
C GLY A 72 -7.56 9.06 -0.12
N GLY A 73 -7.67 9.43 1.16
CA GLY A 73 -8.10 10.76 1.59
C GLY A 73 -7.13 11.87 1.15
N LEU A 74 -5.82 11.66 1.28
CA LEU A 74 -4.81 12.60 0.80
C LEU A 74 -4.82 12.72 -0.72
N SER A 75 -4.96 11.62 -1.44
CA SER A 75 -5.08 11.61 -2.90
C SER A 75 -6.28 12.44 -3.38
N MET A 76 -7.41 12.36 -2.67
CA MET A 76 -8.58 13.20 -2.93
C MET A 76 -8.32 14.66 -2.56
N ALA A 77 -7.74 14.94 -1.40
CA ALA A 77 -7.44 16.30 -0.95
C ALA A 77 -6.50 17.05 -1.90
N PHE A 78 -5.55 16.35 -2.51
CA PHE A 78 -4.62 16.90 -3.49
C PHE A 78 -5.13 16.88 -4.93
N ASN A 79 -6.39 16.49 -5.16
CA ASN A 79 -6.98 16.37 -6.50
C ASN A 79 -6.13 15.51 -7.46
N CYS A 80 -5.56 14.41 -6.96
CA CYS A 80 -4.84 13.46 -7.81
C CYS A 80 -5.83 12.78 -8.75
N THR A 81 -5.51 12.75 -10.05
CA THR A 81 -6.35 12.11 -11.06
C THR A 81 -5.64 10.90 -11.66
N LEU A 82 -6.42 9.91 -12.08
CA LEU A 82 -5.91 8.72 -12.73
C LEU A 82 -7.00 8.21 -13.67
N MET A 83 -6.67 8.07 -14.95
CA MET A 83 -7.59 7.49 -15.94
C MET A 83 -7.48 5.96 -16.04
N ALA A 84 -6.35 5.39 -15.64
CA ALA A 84 -6.18 3.94 -15.63
C ALA A 84 -7.02 3.29 -14.51
N PRO A 85 -7.68 2.15 -14.79
CA PRO A 85 -8.46 1.43 -13.78
C PRO A 85 -7.57 0.64 -12.82
N HIS A 86 -6.40 0.19 -13.28
CA HIS A 86 -5.40 -0.58 -12.53
C HIS A 86 -4.00 -0.34 -13.12
N GLY A 87 -2.94 -0.73 -12.41
CA GLY A 87 -1.60 -0.80 -12.98
C GLY A 87 -0.48 -0.27 -12.07
N GLY A 88 -0.83 0.28 -10.90
CA GLY A 88 0.15 0.73 -9.91
C GLY A 88 1.16 1.73 -10.48
N ILE A 89 2.44 1.46 -10.29
CA ILE A 89 3.55 2.29 -10.77
C ILE A 89 3.70 2.26 -12.30
N PHE A 90 3.15 1.26 -12.99
CA PHE A 90 3.26 1.15 -14.45
C PHE A 90 2.37 2.16 -15.19
N VAL A 91 1.35 2.69 -14.54
CA VAL A 91 0.46 3.72 -15.08
C VAL A 91 0.80 5.12 -14.56
N PHE A 92 1.99 5.29 -13.99
CA PHE A 92 2.41 6.55 -13.37
C PHE A 92 2.46 7.72 -14.35
N ALA A 93 2.77 7.47 -15.63
CA ALA A 93 2.80 8.48 -16.68
C ALA A 93 1.43 9.13 -16.96
N VAL A 94 0.33 8.49 -16.53
CA VAL A 94 -1.04 9.01 -16.71
C VAL A 94 -1.67 9.49 -15.40
N VAL A 95 -0.87 9.65 -14.34
CA VAL A 95 -1.29 10.21 -13.05
C VAL A 95 -1.23 11.73 -13.09
N GLY A 96 -2.37 12.39 -12.88
CA GLY A 96 -2.41 13.83 -12.61
C GLY A 96 -2.00 14.12 -11.17
N ASN A 97 -1.22 15.19 -10.98
CA ASN A 97 -0.61 15.55 -9.71
C ASN A 97 0.23 14.40 -9.09
N TRP A 98 1.04 13.74 -9.93
CA TRP A 98 1.91 12.62 -9.55
C TRP A 98 2.80 12.86 -8.31
N PRO A 99 3.32 14.08 -8.01
CA PRO A 99 4.13 14.27 -6.82
C PRO A 99 3.30 14.05 -5.55
N MET A 100 2.10 14.62 -5.51
CA MET A 100 1.20 14.46 -4.38
C MET A 100 0.59 13.06 -4.31
N TYR A 101 0.49 12.36 -5.44
CA TYR A 101 0.18 10.94 -5.46
C TYR A 101 1.27 10.13 -4.72
N LEU A 102 2.56 10.33 -5.02
CA LEU A 102 3.63 9.63 -4.30
C LEU A 102 3.68 9.98 -2.82
N VAL A 103 3.48 11.26 -2.47
CA VAL A 103 3.39 11.68 -1.06
C VAL A 103 2.25 10.96 -0.35
N SER A 104 1.08 10.89 -0.97
CA SER A 104 -0.09 10.21 -0.40
C SER A 104 0.17 8.71 -0.19
N LEU A 105 0.83 8.05 -1.15
CA LEU A 105 1.21 6.64 -1.06
C LEU A 105 2.20 6.42 0.09
N ALA A 106 3.25 7.23 0.15
CA ALA A 106 4.28 7.14 1.18
C ALA A 106 3.71 7.37 2.58
N VAL A 107 2.87 8.40 2.74
CA VAL A 107 2.23 8.68 4.03
C VAL A 107 1.33 7.53 4.46
N GLY A 108 0.44 7.05 3.58
CA GLY A 108 -0.45 5.94 3.93
C GLY A 108 0.28 4.61 4.18
N ALA A 109 1.43 4.38 3.54
CA ALA A 109 2.23 3.17 3.78
C ALA A 109 3.00 3.20 5.12
N VAL A 110 3.24 4.39 5.67
CA VAL A 110 3.96 4.59 6.95
C VAL A 110 3.02 4.58 8.15
N VAL A 111 1.76 4.98 7.96
CA VAL A 111 0.68 4.95 8.96
C VAL A 111 0.25 3.51 9.24
#